data_AF-K9TBT2-F1
#
_entry.id   AF-K9TBT2-F1
#
_cell.length_a   1.000
_cell.length_b   1.000
_cell.length_c   1.000
_cell.angle_alpha   90.00
_cell.angle_beta   90.00
_cell.angle_gamma   90.00
#
_symmetry.space_group_name_H-M   'P 1'
#
loop_
_entity.id
_entity.type
_entity.pdbx_description
1 polymer ?
#
loop_
_entity_poly.entity_id
_entity_poly.type
_entity_poly.pdbx_seq_one_letter_code
_entity_poly.pdbx_strand_id
1 'polypeptide(L)' 'MKLLKKRVRSLLVQLYEEVELLPDDDLQQVGAVVESLYYDLYVLRFIQQANRSVKPGDSLTREEALRYLRSL' A
#
# COMPACT_ATOMS: atom_id res chain seq x y z
N MET A 1 4.14 -15.74 -7.59
CA MET A 1 4.77 -14.75 -6.67
C MET A 1 6.30 -14.62 -6.80
N LYS A 2 7.11 -15.68 -6.90
CA LYS A 2 8.60 -15.58 -7.01
C LYS A 2 9.08 -14.75 -8.23
N LEU A 3 8.50 -14.99 -9.42
CA LEU A 3 8.80 -14.24 -10.65
C LEU A 3 8.45 -12.75 -10.54
N LEU A 4 7.30 -12.42 -9.95
CA LEU A 4 6.87 -11.04 -9.72
C LEU A 4 7.84 -10.32 -8.78
N LYS A 5 8.23 -10.96 -7.67
CA LYS A 5 9.24 -10.41 -6.75
C LYS A 5 10.57 -10.14 -7.43
N LYS A 6 11.04 -11.04 -8.30
CA LYS A 6 12.29 -10.86 -9.06
C LYS A 6 12.20 -9.69 -10.04
N ARG A 7 11.08 -9.57 -10.76
CA ARG A 7 10.81 -8.46 -11.68
C ARG A 7 10.74 -7.11 -10.97
N VAL A 8 9.97 -7.02 -9.88
CA VAL A 8 9.89 -5.78 -9.08
C VAL A 8 11.27 -5.38 -8.57
N ARG A 9 12.08 -6.35 -8.10
CA ARG A 9 13.44 -6.06 -7.62
C ARG A 9 14.35 -5.56 -8.73
N SER A 10 14.26 -6.13 -9.93
CA SER A 10 14.99 -5.65 -11.11
C SER A 10 14.59 -4.23 -11.51
N LEU A 11 13.28 -3.94 -11.48
CA LEU A 11 12.76 -2.61 -11.79
C LEU A 11 13.19 -1.58 -10.75
N LEU A 12 13.28 -1.95 -9.48
CA LEU A 12 13.77 -1.06 -8.42
C LEU A 12 15.25 -0.71 -8.60
N VAL A 13 16.08 -1.67 -9.03
CA VAL A 13 17.50 -1.40 -9.34
C VAL A 13 17.62 -0.47 -10.54
N GLN A 14 16.87 -0.73 -11.61
CA GLN A 14 16.85 0.15 -12.79
C GLN A 14 16.35 1.55 -12.44
N LEU A 15 15.29 1.65 -11.65
CA LEU A 15 14.76 2.94 -11.20
C LEU A 15 15.79 3.72 -10.36
N TYR A 16 16.55 3.03 -9.51
CA TYR A 16 17.61 3.66 -8.72
C TYR A 16 18.72 4.24 -9.60
N GLU A 17 19.21 3.45 -10.58
CA GLU A 17 20.25 3.89 -11.51
C GLU A 17 19.78 5.07 -12.38
N GLU A 18 18.53 5.06 -12.83
CA GLU A 18 17.94 6.16 -13.59
C GLU A 18 17.75 7.42 -12.73
N VAL A 19 17.33 7.28 -11.47
CA VAL A 19 17.14 8.42 -10.55
C VAL A 19 18.47 9.09 -10.19
N GLU A 20 19.58 8.34 -10.07
CA GLU A 20 20.91 8.94 -9.84
C GLU A 20 21.37 9.85 -11.00
N LEU A 21 20.83 9.65 -12.20
CA LEU A 21 21.22 10.39 -13.41
C LEU A 21 20.27 11.57 -13.71
N LEU A 22 19.19 11.73 -12.94
CA LEU A 22 18.21 12.78 -13.17
C LEU A 22 18.64 14.13 -12.56
N PRO A 23 18.42 15.25 -13.28
CA PRO A 23 18.46 16.58 -12.68
C PRO A 23 17.44 16.72 -11.54
N ASP A 24 17.75 17.56 -10.54
CA ASP A 24 16.87 17.77 -9.36
C ASP A 24 15.44 18.17 -9.75
N ASP A 25 15.29 18.96 -10.81
CA ASP A 25 13.99 19.42 -11.33
C ASP A 25 13.12 18.26 -11.88
N ASP A 26 13.75 17.24 -12.48
CA ASP A 26 13.07 16.05 -13.00
C ASP A 26 12.78 15.05 -11.87
N LEU A 27 13.63 15.02 -10.84
CA LEU A 27 13.48 14.22 -9.63
C LEU A 27 12.19 14.55 -8.87
N GLN A 28 11.79 15.83 -8.83
CA GLN A 28 10.51 16.25 -8.26
C GLN A 28 9.31 15.65 -9.00
N GLN A 29 9.34 15.61 -10.33
CA GLN A 29 8.26 15.04 -11.13
C GLN A 29 8.19 13.51 -10.96
N VAL A 30 9.34 12.83 -10.96
CA VAL A 30 9.41 11.39 -10.70
C VAL A 30 8.91 11.06 -9.30
N GLY A 31 9.24 11.88 -8.30
CA GLY A 31 8.74 11.76 -6.94
C GLY A 31 7.22 11.71 -6.86
N ALA A 32 6.52 12.61 -7.56
CA ALA A 32 5.05 12.64 -7.59
C ALA A 32 4.43 11.37 -8.20
N VAL A 33 5.04 10.82 -9.26
CA VAL A 33 4.57 9.58 -9.90
C VAL A 33 4.80 8.36 -9.00
N VAL A 34 5.99 8.25 -8.41
CA VAL A 34 6.33 7.14 -7.50
C VAL A 34 5.49 7.20 -6.23
N GLU A 35 5.22 8.39 -5.71
CA GLU A 35 4.36 8.60 -4.54
C GLU A 35 2.93 8.08 -4.78
N SER A 36 2.32 8.41 -5.93
CA SER A 36 0.98 7.87 -6.28
C SER A 36 0.98 6.34 -6.31
N LEU A 37 1.97 5.74 -6.97
CA LEU A 37 2.11 4.28 -7.05
C LEU A 37 2.33 3.63 -5.68
N TYR A 38 3.08 4.29 -4.79
CA TYR A 38 3.28 3.85 -3.42
C TYR A 38 1.96 3.79 -2.65
N TYR A 39 1.14 4.85 -2.72
CA TYR A 39 -0.15 4.88 -2.03
C TYR A 39 -1.10 3.80 -2.55
N ASP A 40 -1.18 3.61 -3.87
CA ASP A 40 -2.01 2.55 -4.47
C ASP A 40 -1.60 1.16 -3.96
N LEU A 41 -0.30 0.86 -3.95
CA LEU A 41 0.21 -0.41 -3.44
C LEU A 41 -0.01 -0.57 -1.94
N TYR A 42 0.12 0.51 -1.17
CA TYR A 42 -0.14 0.52 0.26
C TYR A 42 -1.61 0.16 0.56
N VAL A 43 -2.56 0.80 -0.12
CA VAL A 43 -4.00 0.54 0.03
C VAL A 43 -4.33 -0.90 -0.36
N LEU A 44 -3.81 -1.39 -1.49
CA LEU A 44 -4.03 -2.78 -1.91
C LEU A 44 -3.49 -3.80 -0.91
N ARG A 45 -2.33 -3.52 -0.29
CA ARG A 45 -1.78 -4.36 0.77
C ARG A 45 -2.66 -4.33 2.01
N PHE A 46 -3.16 -3.17 2.40
CA PHE A 46 -4.10 -3.03 3.51
C PHE A 46 -5.38 -3.84 3.27
N ILE A 47 -5.99 -3.71 2.10
CA ILE A 47 -7.19 -4.48 1.71
C ILE A 47 -6.90 -5.99 1.76
N GLN A 48 -5.76 -6.44 1.23
CA GLN A 48 -5.39 -7.85 1.29
C GLN A 48 -5.23 -8.34 2.73
N GLN A 49 -4.69 -7.50 3.61
CA GLN A 49 -4.52 -7.85 5.01
C GLN A 49 -5.86 -7.86 5.76
N ALA A 50 -6.70 -6.85 5.55
CA ALA A 50 -8.05 -6.80 6.06
C ALA A 50 -8.86 -8.03 5.62
N ASN A 51 -8.81 -8.42 4.35
CA ASN A 51 -9.50 -9.63 3.86
C ASN A 51 -9.00 -10.95 4.47
N ARG A 52 -7.76 -10.98 5.00
CA ARG A 52 -7.23 -12.15 5.72
C ARG A 52 -7.58 -12.13 7.20
N SER A 53 -7.69 -10.95 7.77
CA SER A 53 -7.88 -10.73 9.20
C SER A 53 -9.35 -10.57 9.59
N VAL A 54 -10.18 -10.09 8.67
CA VAL A 54 -11.61 -9.81 8.87
C VAL A 54 -12.41 -10.95 8.24
N LYS A 55 -13.07 -11.71 9.08
CA LYS A 55 -14.08 -12.70 8.72
C LYS A 55 -15.47 -12.09 8.81
N PRO A 56 -16.46 -12.63 8.09
CA PRO A 56 -17.86 -12.29 8.34
C PRO A 56 -18.19 -12.47 9.84
N GLY A 57 -18.63 -11.41 10.50
CA GLY A 57 -18.89 -11.37 11.94
C GLY A 57 -17.82 -10.70 12.81
N ASP A 58 -16.63 -10.39 12.28
CA ASP A 58 -15.58 -9.65 13.02
C ASP A 58 -15.90 -8.15 13.16
N SER A 59 -16.82 -7.65 12.33
CA SER A 59 -17.32 -6.28 12.43
C SER A 59 -18.57 -6.28 13.30
N LEU A 60 -18.59 -5.47 14.36
CA LEU A 60 -19.79 -5.25 15.15
C LEU A 60 -20.88 -4.66 14.24
N THR A 61 -22.09 -5.19 14.33
CA THR A 61 -23.27 -4.47 13.85
C THR A 61 -23.41 -3.14 14.60
N ARG A 62 -24.16 -2.20 14.03
CA ARG A 62 -24.40 -0.90 14.66
C ARG A 62 -24.95 -1.06 16.09
N GLU A 63 -25.88 -1.99 16.29
CA GLU A 63 -26.51 -2.29 17.57
C GLU A 63 -25.53 -2.94 18.58
N GLU A 64 -24.58 -3.74 18.11
CA GLU A 64 -23.53 -4.33 18.95
C GLU A 64 -22.46 -3.29 19.33
N ALA A 65 -22.07 -2.42 18.40
CA ALA A 65 -21.15 -1.31 18.67
C ALA A 65 -21.74 -0.34 19.71
N LEU A 66 -23.03 0.02 19.57
CA LEU A 66 -23.72 0.89 20.52
C LEU A 66 -23.87 0.25 21.91
N ARG A 67 -24.05 -1.08 21.99
CA ARG A 67 -24.06 -1.79 23.27
C ARG A 67 -22.67 -1.82 23.92
N TYR A 68 -21.64 -2.14 23.15
CA TYR A 68 -20.26 -2.15 23.63
C TYR A 68 -19.85 -0.78 24.18
N LEU A 69 -20.15 0.31 23.47
CA LEU A 69 -19.85 1.67 23.90
C LEU A 69 -20.60 2.11 25.17
N ARG A 70 -21.78 1.53 25.45
CA ARG A 70 -22.53 1.78 26.70
C ARG A 70 -22.00 0.94 27.88
N SER A 71 -21.24 -0.11 27.61
CA SER A 71 -20.64 -0.99 28.62
C SER A 71 -19.20 -0.65 28.98
N LEU A 72 -18.58 0.30 28.27
CA LEU A 72 -17.32 0.96 28.62
C LEU A 72 -17.57 2.06 29.66
#